data_AF-A0AAD5WYZ8-F1
#
_entry.id   AF-A0AAD5WYZ8-F1
#
_cell.length_a   1.000
_cell.length_b   1.000
_cell.length_c   1.000
_cell.angle_alpha   90.00
_cell.angle_beta   90.00
_cell.angle_gamma   90.00
#
_symmetry.space_group_name_H-M   'P 1'
#
loop_
_entity.id
_entity.type
_entity.pdbx_description
1 polymer ?
#
loop_
_entity_poly.entity_id
_entity_poly.type
_entity_poly.pdbx_seq_one_letter_code
_entity_poly.pdbx_strand_id
1 'polypeptide(L)'
;FLSKRLPDSSKITFLTPSSKYLSSDKFGVTSAYSEAISPAEEWDVVIRDDGVALQNVLNGKYLRCEMDGTARCDSEEVGFREVFRILCQAQNKARAKKRKEKESVDAEVLEVETIKKFHSWGGGRLVNTTEDTRELKRARKDGQLNEALLDRRSKLKADRYCK
;
A
#
# COMPACT_ATOMS: atom_id res chain seq x y z
N PHE A 1 -14.80 -5.98 2.26
CA PHE A 1 -13.40 -5.53 2.45
C PHE A 1 -12.81 -5.09 1.12
N LEU A 2 -11.92 -4.09 1.14
CA LEU A 2 -11.00 -3.78 0.05
C LEU A 2 -9.68 -4.48 0.34
N SER A 3 -9.25 -5.39 -0.53
CA SER A 3 -7.95 -6.05 -0.38
C SER A 3 -6.86 -5.34 -1.19
N LYS A 4 -5.67 -5.23 -0.61
CA LYS A 4 -4.46 -4.72 -1.29
C LYS A 4 -3.29 -5.64 -1.00
N ARG A 5 -2.47 -5.89 -2.03
CA ARG A 5 -1.17 -6.55 -1.87
C ARG A 5 -0.15 -5.55 -1.31
N LEU A 6 0.70 -5.99 -0.41
CA LEU A 6 1.82 -5.18 0.07
C LEU A 6 2.88 -4.98 -1.04
N PRO A 7 3.62 -3.85 -1.03
CA PRO A 7 4.79 -3.69 -1.88
C PRO A 7 5.77 -4.83 -1.66
N ASP A 8 6.31 -5.38 -2.74
CA ASP A 8 7.38 -6.40 -2.73
C ASP A 8 7.06 -7.71 -1.96
N SER A 9 5.80 -7.97 -1.64
CA SER A 9 5.34 -9.18 -0.95
C SER A 9 4.10 -9.78 -1.60
N SER A 10 3.90 -11.09 -1.43
CA SER A 10 2.67 -11.80 -1.81
C SER A 10 1.54 -11.60 -0.79
N LYS A 11 1.86 -11.07 0.39
CA LYS A 11 0.93 -10.83 1.48
C LYS A 11 -0.09 -9.76 1.13
N ILE A 12 -1.29 -9.90 1.68
CA ILE A 12 -2.39 -8.97 1.48
C ILE A 12 -2.90 -8.43 2.81
N THR A 13 -3.58 -7.30 2.73
CA THR A 13 -4.36 -6.73 3.84
C THR A 13 -5.83 -6.64 3.44
N PHE A 14 -6.73 -6.63 4.43
CA PHE A 14 -8.16 -6.42 4.22
C PHE A 14 -8.62 -5.16 4.95
N LEU A 15 -9.06 -4.16 4.20
CA LEU A 15 -9.55 -2.88 4.72
C LEU A 15 -11.08 -2.88 4.77
N THR A 16 -11.66 -2.49 5.91
CA THR A 16 -13.09 -2.25 6.07
C THR A 16 -13.51 -0.94 5.38
N PRO A 17 -14.82 -0.72 5.13
CA PRO A 17 -15.31 0.58 4.69
C PRO A 17 -15.00 1.73 5.64
N SER A 18 -14.83 1.45 6.94
CA SER A 18 -14.45 2.41 7.97
C SER A 18 -12.95 2.67 8.06
N SER A 19 -12.17 2.25 7.05
CA SER A 19 -10.70 2.43 6.98
C SER A 19 -9.93 1.76 8.12
N LYS A 20 -10.43 0.62 8.62
CA LYS A 20 -9.74 -0.21 9.60
C LYS A 20 -9.31 -1.53 8.97
N TYR A 21 -8.17 -2.06 9.37
CA TYR A 21 -7.65 -3.32 8.86
C TYR A 21 -8.16 -4.51 9.68
N LEU A 22 -8.47 -5.60 9.00
CA LEU A 22 -8.69 -6.91 9.63
C LEU A 22 -7.37 -7.40 10.22
N SER A 23 -7.36 -7.62 11.52
CA SER A 23 -6.20 -8.08 12.27
C SER A 23 -6.51 -9.34 13.08
N SER A 24 -5.45 -10.06 13.44
CA SER A 24 -5.48 -11.11 14.47
C SER A 24 -4.44 -10.83 15.52
N ASP A 25 -4.79 -11.04 16.79
CA ASP A 25 -3.81 -11.07 17.87
C ASP A 25 -3.09 -12.43 17.97
N LYS A 26 -2.14 -12.51 18.90
CA LYS A 26 -1.37 -13.74 19.19
C LYS A 26 -2.21 -14.89 19.78
N PHE A 27 -3.42 -14.60 20.28
CA PHE A 27 -4.36 -15.56 20.84
C PHE A 27 -5.43 -16.00 19.83
N GLY A 28 -5.38 -15.46 18.60
CA GLY A 28 -6.32 -15.76 17.53
C GLY A 28 -7.64 -14.98 17.61
N VAL A 29 -7.71 -13.91 18.41
CA VAL A 29 -8.86 -13.00 18.42
C VAL A 29 -8.77 -12.11 17.18
N THR A 30 -9.81 -12.15 16.34
CA THR A 30 -9.89 -11.31 15.15
C THR A 30 -10.59 -9.99 15.46
N SER A 31 -10.08 -8.91 14.89
CA SER A 31 -10.66 -7.58 15.08
C SER A 31 -10.48 -6.71 13.84
N ALA A 32 -11.18 -5.57 13.78
CA ALA A 32 -11.03 -4.62 12.69
C ALA A 32 -11.03 -3.17 13.20
N TYR A 33 -10.12 -2.86 14.13
CA TYR A 33 -10.01 -1.55 14.76
C TYR A 33 -8.72 -0.78 14.41
N SER A 34 -7.71 -1.47 13.87
CA SER A 34 -6.40 -0.90 13.58
C SER A 34 -6.40 -0.04 12.32
N GLU A 35 -5.77 1.13 12.37
CA GLU A 35 -5.54 2.00 11.20
C GLU A 35 -4.17 1.79 10.57
N ALA A 36 -3.25 1.15 11.30
CA ALA A 36 -1.90 0.88 10.85
C ALA A 36 -1.78 -0.58 10.39
N ILE A 37 -0.90 -0.81 9.44
CA ILE A 37 -0.53 -2.16 9.03
C ILE A 37 0.68 -2.58 9.85
N SER A 38 0.52 -3.66 10.60
CA SER A 38 1.59 -4.41 11.25
C SER A 38 1.44 -5.89 10.87
N PRO A 39 2.35 -6.79 11.31
CA PRO A 39 2.21 -8.22 11.03
C PRO A 39 0.86 -8.82 11.46
N ALA A 40 0.15 -8.19 12.41
CA ALA A 40 -1.19 -8.61 12.83
C ALA A 40 -2.26 -8.42 11.73
N GLU A 41 -2.09 -7.43 10.85
CA GLU A 41 -3.00 -7.08 9.76
C GLU A 41 -2.62 -7.72 8.42
N GLU A 42 -1.50 -8.44 8.38
CA GLU A 42 -0.98 -9.10 7.19
C GLU A 42 -1.49 -10.54 7.10
N TRP A 43 -1.90 -10.93 5.89
CA TRP A 43 -2.46 -12.24 5.59
C TRP A 43 -1.76 -12.87 4.40
N ASP A 44 -1.34 -14.11 4.56
CA ASP A 44 -0.95 -14.99 3.46
C ASP A 44 -2.17 -15.73 2.92
N VAL A 45 -2.27 -15.81 1.60
CA VAL A 45 -3.39 -16.44 0.90
C VAL A 45 -2.95 -17.79 0.38
N VAL A 46 -3.56 -18.84 0.90
CA VAL A 46 -3.32 -20.22 0.47
C VAL A 46 -4.47 -20.65 -0.45
N ILE A 47 -4.18 -20.75 -1.74
CA ILE A 47 -5.13 -21.23 -2.74
C ILE A 47 -5.13 -22.75 -2.71
N ARG A 48 -6.32 -23.34 -2.61
CA ARG A 48 -6.57 -24.79 -2.60
C ARG A 48 -7.61 -25.15 -3.65
N ASP A 49 -7.79 -26.44 -3.89
CA ASP A 49 -8.81 -26.92 -4.84
C ASP A 49 -10.24 -26.69 -4.33
N ASP A 50 -10.44 -26.68 -3.00
CA ASP A 50 -11.73 -26.50 -2.33
C ASP A 50 -12.06 -25.05 -1.97
N GLY A 51 -11.10 -24.12 -2.11
CA GLY A 51 -11.30 -22.71 -1.85
C GLY A 51 -10.01 -21.99 -1.46
N VAL A 52 -10.13 -21.04 -0.53
CA VAL A 52 -9.01 -20.20 -0.08
C VAL A 52 -8.92 -20.23 1.43
N ALA A 53 -7.74 -20.52 1.96
CA ALA A 53 -7.44 -20.34 3.37
C ALA A 53 -6.61 -19.06 3.58
N LEU A 54 -6.81 -18.42 4.72
CA LEU A 54 -6.12 -17.19 5.10
C LEU A 54 -5.27 -17.46 6.33
N GLN A 55 -3.96 -17.30 6.22
CA GLN A 55 -3.02 -17.46 7.32
C GLN A 55 -2.57 -16.09 7.79
N ASN A 56 -2.60 -15.84 9.10
CA ASN A 56 -2.11 -14.58 9.65
C ASN A 56 -0.59 -14.64 9.82
N VAL A 57 0.09 -13.54 9.50
CA VAL A 57 1.55 -13.47 9.49
C VAL A 57 2.15 -13.37 10.89
N LEU A 58 1.45 -12.75 11.84
CA LEU A 58 1.93 -12.62 13.22
C LEU A 58 1.98 -13.96 13.94
N ASN A 59 0.91 -14.74 13.86
CA ASN A 59 0.77 -15.97 14.66
C ASN A 59 0.96 -17.26 13.84
N GLY A 60 1.02 -17.19 12.51
CA GLY A 60 1.18 -18.35 11.63
C GLY A 60 -0.03 -19.29 11.62
N LYS A 61 -1.18 -18.84 12.12
CA LYS A 61 -2.41 -19.64 12.24
C LYS A 61 -3.43 -19.24 11.17
N TYR A 62 -4.38 -20.12 10.91
CA TYR A 62 -5.43 -19.95 9.93
C TYR A 62 -6.69 -19.33 10.54
N LEU A 63 -7.31 -18.44 9.76
CA LEU A 63 -8.63 -17.92 10.03
C LEU A 63 -9.67 -19.04 9.92
N ARG A 64 -10.58 -19.13 10.89
CA ARG A 64 -11.71 -20.05 10.93
C ARG A 64 -13.00 -19.34 11.28
N CYS A 65 -14.11 -19.88 10.81
CA CYS A 65 -15.45 -19.48 11.22
C CYS A 65 -16.01 -20.42 12.28
N GLU A 66 -16.48 -19.86 13.40
CA GLU A 66 -17.15 -20.59 14.47
C GLU A 66 -18.63 -20.85 14.16
N MET A 67 -19.24 -21.76 14.93
CA MET A 67 -20.67 -22.06 14.79
C MET A 67 -21.57 -20.87 15.14
N ASP A 68 -21.10 -19.97 16.00
CA ASP A 68 -21.83 -18.74 16.39
C ASP A 68 -21.66 -17.60 15.36
N GLY A 69 -20.94 -17.86 14.26
CA GLY A 69 -20.65 -16.88 13.23
C GLY A 69 -19.49 -15.93 13.55
N THR A 70 -18.80 -16.12 14.68
CA THR A 70 -17.59 -15.37 14.99
C THR A 70 -16.40 -15.90 14.18
N ALA A 71 -15.44 -15.03 13.87
CA ALA A 71 -14.20 -15.42 13.23
C ALA A 71 -13.07 -15.46 14.24
N ARG A 72 -12.26 -16.52 14.21
CA ARG A 72 -11.06 -16.68 15.04
C ARG A 72 -9.89 -17.11 14.18
N CYS A 73 -8.67 -16.83 14.60
CA CYS A 73 -7.44 -17.16 13.86
C CYS A 73 -6.48 -17.94 14.76
N ASP A 74 -6.96 -19.07 15.28
CA ASP A 74 -6.23 -19.95 16.18
C ASP A 74 -6.05 -21.38 15.63
N SER A 75 -6.48 -21.66 14.40
CA SER A 75 -6.33 -22.98 13.78
C SER A 75 -4.91 -23.20 13.24
N GLU A 76 -4.34 -24.37 13.50
CA GLU A 76 -2.99 -24.74 13.00
C GLU A 76 -3.07 -25.41 11.62
N GLU A 77 -4.21 -26.00 11.30
CA GLU A 77 -4.44 -26.73 10.06
C GLU A 77 -5.68 -26.19 9.32
N VAL A 78 -5.71 -26.42 8.01
CA VAL A 78 -6.83 -26.02 7.16
C VAL A 78 -7.82 -27.18 7.05
N GLY A 79 -8.95 -27.05 7.74
CA GLY A 79 -10.11 -27.93 7.60
C GLY A 79 -11.28 -27.22 6.92
N PHE A 80 -12.49 -27.76 7.10
CA PHE A 80 -13.70 -27.24 6.47
C PHE A 80 -14.05 -25.79 6.89
N ARG A 81 -13.72 -25.38 8.12
CA ARG A 81 -14.09 -24.06 8.66
C ARG A 81 -13.09 -22.96 8.35
N GLU A 82 -11.93 -23.35 7.85
CA GLU A 82 -10.80 -22.49 7.49
C GLU A 82 -10.76 -22.20 5.98
N VAL A 83 -11.66 -22.81 5.22
CA VAL A 83 -11.78 -22.64 3.76
C VAL A 83 -12.90 -21.66 3.43
N PHE A 84 -12.52 -20.58 2.76
CA PHE A 84 -13.42 -19.50 2.37
C PHE A 84 -13.53 -19.41 0.85
N ARG A 85 -14.69 -18.98 0.37
CA ARG A 85 -14.88 -18.55 -1.02
C ARG A 85 -14.71 -17.04 -1.09
N ILE A 86 -13.68 -16.57 -1.82
CA ILE A 86 -13.45 -15.14 -2.05
C ILE A 86 -14.13 -14.73 -3.36
N LEU A 87 -15.10 -13.82 -3.26
CA LEU A 87 -15.78 -13.25 -4.42
C LEU A 87 -15.26 -11.84 -4.71
N CYS A 88 -14.72 -11.64 -5.91
CA CYS A 88 -14.14 -10.36 -6.34
C CYS A 88 -15.12 -9.60 -7.23
N GLN A 89 -15.46 -8.36 -6.85
CA GLN A 89 -16.26 -7.46 -7.70
C GLN A 89 -15.38 -6.78 -8.78
N ALA A 90 -14.75 -7.59 -9.64
CA ALA A 90 -13.84 -7.10 -10.68
C ALA A 90 -14.54 -6.22 -11.73
N GLN A 91 -15.83 -6.44 -11.98
CA GLN A 91 -16.63 -5.64 -12.92
C GLN A 91 -16.71 -4.15 -12.51
N ASN A 92 -16.63 -3.85 -11.21
CA ASN A 92 -16.61 -2.48 -10.71
C ASN A 92 -15.25 -1.78 -10.90
N LYS A 93 -14.15 -2.55 -11.02
CA LYS A 93 -12.81 -2.01 -11.30
C LYS A 93 -12.72 -1.41 -12.71
N ALA A 94 -13.33 -2.06 -13.71
CA ALA A 94 -13.35 -1.55 -15.09
C ALA A 94 -14.09 -0.20 -15.23
N ARG A 95 -15.07 0.06 -14.35
CA ARG A 95 -15.81 1.33 -14.27
C ARG A 95 -15.09 2.40 -13.46
N ALA A 96 -14.26 1.99 -12.50
CA ALA A 96 -13.47 2.88 -11.66
C ALA A 96 -12.24 3.43 -12.41
N LYS A 97 -12.49 4.19 -13.48
CA LYS A 97 -11.55 5.02 -14.25
C LYS A 97 -10.29 4.29 -14.74
N LYS A 98 -10.08 4.35 -16.07
CA LYS A 98 -8.78 4.76 -16.59
C LYS A 98 -8.36 5.97 -15.74
N ARG A 99 -7.58 5.78 -14.67
CA ARG A 99 -6.72 6.86 -14.19
C ARG A 99 -6.03 7.26 -15.47
N LYS A 100 -6.21 8.51 -15.93
CA LYS A 100 -5.33 9.04 -16.96
C LYS A 100 -3.96 8.59 -16.47
N GLU A 101 -3.27 7.73 -17.24
CA GLU A 101 -1.83 7.63 -17.08
C GLU A 101 -1.43 9.09 -16.97
N LYS A 102 -0.75 9.44 -15.86
CA LYS A 102 -0.18 10.77 -15.79
C LYS A 102 0.61 10.85 -17.08
N GLU A 103 0.09 11.63 -18.03
CA GLU A 103 0.72 11.95 -19.29
C GLU A 103 2.19 12.15 -18.94
N SER A 104 3.12 11.62 -19.73
CA SER A 104 4.53 11.67 -19.40
C SER A 104 4.96 13.11 -19.14
N VAL A 105 4.79 13.57 -17.90
CA VAL A 105 5.05 14.95 -17.52
C VAL A 105 6.56 15.07 -17.64
N ASP A 106 7.00 16.09 -18.37
CA ASP A 106 8.41 16.34 -18.56
C ASP A 106 9.09 16.40 -17.18
N ALA A 107 10.31 15.90 -17.09
CA ALA A 107 11.06 15.85 -15.85
C ALA A 107 11.19 17.24 -15.21
N GLU A 108 11.27 18.28 -16.05
CA GLU A 108 11.29 19.69 -15.63
C GLU A 108 9.98 20.13 -14.95
N VAL A 109 8.84 19.75 -15.52
CA VAL A 109 7.53 20.12 -14.96
C VAL A 109 7.30 19.38 -13.64
N LEU A 110 7.71 18.11 -13.54
CA LEU A 110 7.67 17.34 -12.29
C LEU A 110 8.57 17.94 -11.21
N GLU A 111 9.77 18.40 -11.55
CA GLU A 111 10.69 19.06 -10.62
C GLU A 111 10.07 20.37 -10.08
N VAL A 112 9.50 21.20 -10.95
CA VAL A 112 8.83 22.45 -10.54
C VAL A 112 7.61 22.19 -9.66
N GLU A 113 6.76 21.21 -9.99
CA GLU A 113 5.59 20.86 -9.17
C GLU A 113 5.97 20.32 -7.79
N THR A 114 7.03 19.52 -7.71
CA THR A 114 7.52 18.99 -6.43
C THR A 114 8.13 20.10 -5.58
N ILE A 115 8.95 21.00 -6.15
CA ILE A 115 9.47 22.17 -5.42
C ILE A 115 8.32 23.03 -4.87
N LYS A 116 7.30 23.34 -5.70
CA LYS A 116 6.12 24.13 -5.27
C LYS A 116 5.37 23.50 -4.09
N LYS A 117 5.31 22.18 -4.04
CA LYS A 117 4.55 21.46 -3.02
C LYS A 117 5.25 21.45 -1.66
N PHE A 118 6.58 21.41 -1.64
CA PHE A 118 7.35 21.12 -0.43
C PHE A 118 8.23 22.28 0.07
N HIS A 119 8.50 23.28 -0.75
CA HIS A 119 9.14 24.52 -0.28
C HIS A 119 8.10 25.46 0.34
N SER A 120 8.31 25.83 1.60
CA SER A 120 7.54 26.89 2.28
C SER A 120 8.19 28.25 2.02
N TRP A 121 7.42 29.21 1.48
CA TRP A 121 7.94 30.50 1.03
C TRP A 121 7.70 31.65 2.01
N GLY A 122 8.78 32.36 2.35
CA GLY A 122 8.74 33.80 2.60
C GLY A 122 9.19 34.54 1.34
N GLY A 123 8.35 35.39 0.75
CA GLY A 123 8.74 36.31 -0.34
C GLY A 123 8.41 35.93 -1.79
N GLY A 124 7.68 34.83 -2.06
CA GLY A 124 6.96 34.62 -3.34
C GLY A 124 7.76 34.40 -4.63
N ARG A 125 9.08 34.16 -4.59
CA ARG A 125 9.84 33.71 -5.78
C ARG A 125 9.76 32.18 -5.95
N LEU A 126 10.42 31.60 -6.95
CA LEU A 126 10.63 30.15 -7.07
C LEU A 126 12.14 29.94 -7.25
N VAL A 127 12.77 29.14 -6.39
CA VAL A 127 14.18 28.74 -6.56
C VAL A 127 14.17 27.38 -7.21
N ASN A 128 14.52 27.34 -8.49
CA ASN A 128 14.69 26.11 -9.23
C ASN A 128 16.15 25.66 -9.17
N THR A 129 16.36 24.36 -9.34
CA THR A 129 17.69 23.79 -9.57
C THR A 129 18.21 24.25 -10.93
N THR A 130 19.51 24.55 -11.04
CA THR A 130 20.18 24.88 -12.31
C THR A 130 20.72 23.65 -13.05
N GLU A 131 20.59 22.46 -12.44
CA GLU A 131 21.11 21.19 -12.98
C GLU A 131 20.23 20.67 -14.14
N ASP A 132 20.83 19.97 -15.11
CA ASP A 132 20.11 19.38 -16.25
C ASP A 132 19.17 18.24 -15.80
N THR A 133 18.07 18.02 -16.53
CA THR A 133 17.09 16.95 -16.27
C THR A 133 17.43 15.60 -16.88
N ARG A 134 18.60 15.48 -17.55
CA ARG A 134 19.10 14.19 -18.06
C ARG A 134 19.19 13.11 -16.98
N GLU A 135 19.64 13.46 -15.78
CA GLU A 135 19.70 12.52 -14.66
C GLU A 135 18.32 12.06 -14.22
N LEU A 136 17.34 12.97 -14.17
CA LEU A 136 15.94 12.64 -13.88
C LEU A 136 15.33 11.73 -14.96
N LYS A 137 15.66 11.97 -16.23
CA LYS A 137 15.22 11.11 -17.34
C LYS A 137 15.82 9.70 -17.26
N ARG A 138 17.07 9.57 -16.80
CA ARG A 138 17.73 8.28 -16.55
C ARG A 138 17.14 7.58 -15.33
N ALA A 139 17.04 8.27 -14.19
CA ALA A 139 16.43 7.76 -12.96
C ALA A 139 14.97 7.31 -13.17
N ARG A 140 14.24 7.95 -14.10
CA ARG A 140 12.90 7.50 -14.51
C ARG A 140 12.90 6.15 -15.20
N LYS A 141 13.87 5.86 -16.07
CA LYS A 141 14.01 4.55 -16.71
C LYS A 141 14.42 3.48 -15.71
N ASP A 142 15.25 3.86 -14.74
CA ASP A 142 15.80 2.96 -13.72
C ASP A 142 14.85 2.79 -12.50
N GLY A 143 13.69 3.46 -12.51
CA GLY A 143 12.68 3.36 -11.44
C GLY A 143 12.96 4.18 -10.18
N GLN A 144 14.05 4.95 -10.15
CA GLN A 144 14.54 5.73 -9.00
C GLN A 144 14.20 7.23 -9.09
N LEU A 145 13.21 7.62 -9.90
CA LEU A 145 12.88 9.04 -10.15
C LEU A 145 12.60 9.84 -8.87
N ASN A 146 11.88 9.24 -7.91
CA ASN A 146 11.50 9.94 -6.68
C ASN A 146 12.70 10.22 -5.78
N GLU A 147 13.67 9.31 -5.75
CA GLU A 147 14.91 9.45 -4.99
C GLU A 147 15.80 10.54 -5.60
N ALA A 148 15.95 10.54 -6.94
CA ALA A 148 16.68 11.59 -7.64
C ALA A 148 16.04 12.98 -7.49
N LEU A 149 14.70 13.07 -7.53
CA LEU A 149 13.98 14.33 -7.25
C LEU A 149 14.17 14.80 -5.80
N LEU A 150 14.27 13.86 -4.85
CA LEU A 150 14.51 14.18 -3.46
C LEU A 150 15.94 14.69 -3.23
N ASP A 151 16.94 14.06 -3.83
CA ASP A 151 18.35 14.48 -3.75
C ASP A 151 18.55 15.89 -4.31
N ARG A 152 17.88 16.22 -5.42
CA ARG A 152 17.93 17.57 -5.99
C ARG A 152 17.25 18.61 -5.10
N ARG A 153 16.11 18.25 -4.49
CA ARG A 153 15.39 19.12 -3.55
C ARG A 153 16.14 19.34 -2.25
N SER A 154 16.83 18.33 -1.71
CA SER A 154 17.59 18.44 -0.47
C SER A 154 18.74 19.45 -0.57
N LYS A 155 19.30 19.62 -1.77
CA LYS A 155 20.33 20.64 -2.06
C LYS A 155 19.78 22.08 -2.03
N LEU A 156 18.46 22.27 -2.06
CA LEU A 156 17.84 23.59 -2.00
C LEU A 156 17.62 24.05 -0.55
N LYS A 157 18.09 25.25 -0.22
CA LYS A 157 18.16 25.79 1.16
C LYS A 157 16.82 26.04 1.89
N ALA A 158 15.67 25.67 1.31
CA ALA A 158 14.34 26.05 1.82
C ALA A 158 13.31 24.91 1.86
N ASP A 159 13.72 23.66 1.64
CA ASP A 159 12.82 22.52 1.78
C ASP A 159 12.64 22.16 3.26
N ARG A 160 11.44 22.38 3.81
CA ARG A 160 11.14 22.11 5.23
C ARG A 160 11.11 20.61 5.54
N TYR A 161 11.02 19.76 4.51
CA TYR A 161 10.86 18.31 4.61
C TYR A 161 12.12 17.53 4.23
N CYS A 162 13.17 18.21 3.75
CA CYS A 162 14.48 17.60 3.48
C CYS A 162 15.48 18.09 4.53
N LYS A 163 15.47 17.45 5.70
CA LYS A 163 16.49 17.57 6.75
C LYS A 163 16.94 16.19 7.18
#